data_AF-A0AA48GE76-F1
#
_entry.id   AF-A0AA48GE76-F1
#
_cell.length_a   1.000
_cell.length_b   1.000
_cell.length_c   1.000
_cell.angle_alpha   90.00
_cell.angle_beta   90.00
_cell.angle_gamma   90.00
#
_symmetry.space_group_name_H-M   'P 1'
#
loop_
_entity.id
_entity.type
_entity.pdbx_description
1 polymer ?
#
loop_
_entity_poly.entity_id
_entity_poly.type
_entity_poly.pdbx_seq_one_letter_code
_entity_poly.pdbx_strand_id
1 'polypeptide(L)'
;MARKAPSPTPLSERLKAAYPDARCALDHLDPFQLVVATVLSAQCTDARVNLTTPALFRRYPGPAALAGADLGELEGLIRSTGFFHNKARNLKAMALALVERHGGVVPDTLEALSALPGVGQKTANVVLSNAFGIPALPVDTHIFRVARRLGLSEGTTPEKVEADLCRRFPREDWIDLHHQLILHGRRVCDARKPDCAGCVVRELCPTGMGRMADPHTGRTLGTAASTGKAVGDAGPAAPGPGPLRIISLVPSVTELLAQWGLASRLAGRTDFCVEPRWIRNTVPSMGGTKNPDVARILSQRPDLVILERDENTLETARALEAAGVPLLVLEIRSLKDCLRAFRRLGAAVGAPGAGRAREASLRALLGPVRKKGRRTLTLIWKDPWMSAGPGTYVADVVRQAGLLPVGPERYPVLADADLEALSPEVVLLPSEPYRFTRRHRDELARRLPGAEVILVDGRALTWYLSRTEEALAQVASLTL
;
A
#
# COMPACT_ATOMS: atom_id res chain seq x y z
N MET A 1 -8.54 34.38 10.36
CA MET A 1 -10.01 34.20 10.42
C MET A 1 -10.31 32.75 10.79
N ALA A 2 -11.15 32.52 11.80
CA ALA A 2 -11.35 31.21 12.42
C ALA A 2 -11.90 30.15 11.45
N ARG A 3 -11.44 28.90 11.61
CA ARG A 3 -11.88 27.69 10.91
C ARG A 3 -13.34 27.37 11.26
N LYS A 4 -14.32 28.00 10.60
CA LYS A 4 -15.74 27.65 10.81
C LYS A 4 -16.09 26.49 9.89
N ALA A 5 -16.29 25.29 10.46
CA ALA A 5 -16.78 24.12 9.74
C ALA A 5 -18.16 24.41 9.12
N PRO A 6 -18.50 23.82 7.95
CA PRO A 6 -19.80 24.07 7.32
C PRO A 6 -20.95 23.56 8.18
N SER A 7 -22.09 24.27 8.10
CA SER A 7 -23.34 23.81 8.72
C SER A 7 -23.77 22.46 8.12
N PRO A 8 -24.18 21.47 8.93
CA PRO A 8 -24.59 20.14 8.45
C PRO A 8 -25.75 20.18 7.44
N THR A 9 -26.77 21.01 7.68
CA THR A 9 -28.01 21.03 6.88
C THR A 9 -27.78 21.44 5.41
N PRO A 10 -27.13 22.58 5.08
CA PRO A 10 -26.90 22.96 3.69
C PRO A 10 -25.95 22.01 2.94
N LEU A 11 -25.08 21.29 3.66
CA LEU A 11 -24.19 20.30 3.07
C LEU A 11 -24.98 19.04 2.66
N SER A 12 -25.81 18.50 3.57
CA SER A 12 -26.66 17.34 3.28
C SER A 12 -27.62 17.62 2.12
N GLU A 13 -28.25 18.81 2.08
CA GLU A 13 -29.16 19.19 0.99
C GLU A 13 -28.46 19.21 -0.38
N ARG A 14 -27.27 19.82 -0.48
CA ARG A 14 -26.51 19.88 -1.74
C ARG A 14 -26.00 18.51 -2.17
N LEU A 15 -25.58 17.66 -1.23
CA LEU A 15 -25.16 16.30 -1.53
C LEU A 15 -26.33 15.43 -1.97
N LYS A 16 -27.49 15.54 -1.31
CA LYS A 16 -28.72 14.84 -1.68
C LYS A 16 -29.23 15.23 -3.06
N ALA A 17 -29.18 16.52 -3.39
CA ALA A 17 -29.56 17.01 -4.72
C ALA A 17 -28.57 16.55 -5.82
N ALA A 18 -27.27 16.46 -5.52
CA ALA A 18 -26.25 16.04 -6.48
C ALA A 18 -26.17 14.52 -6.68
N TYR A 19 -26.59 13.75 -5.68
CA TYR A 19 -26.54 12.28 -5.68
C TYR A 19 -27.86 11.69 -5.18
N PRO A 20 -29.00 11.96 -5.84
CA PRO A 20 -30.32 11.46 -5.41
C PRO A 20 -30.44 9.93 -5.51
N ASP A 21 -29.55 9.31 -6.28
CA ASP A 21 -29.45 7.88 -6.56
C ASP A 21 -28.35 7.18 -5.74
N ALA A 22 -27.77 7.87 -4.74
CA ALA A 22 -26.71 7.32 -3.89
C ALA A 22 -27.18 6.11 -3.08
N ARG A 23 -26.65 4.93 -3.39
CA ARG A 23 -26.97 3.67 -2.72
C ARG A 23 -25.77 2.72 -2.75
N CYS A 24 -25.90 1.59 -2.05
CA CYS A 24 -24.91 0.52 -2.11
C CYS A 24 -24.66 0.09 -3.57
N ALA A 25 -23.38 0.00 -3.94
CA ALA A 25 -22.97 -0.42 -5.29
C ALA A 25 -22.91 -1.94 -5.46
N LEU A 26 -23.06 -2.72 -4.39
CA LEU A 26 -23.06 -4.18 -4.44
C LEU A 26 -24.47 -4.67 -4.71
N ASP A 27 -24.65 -5.45 -5.76
CA ASP A 27 -25.95 -6.00 -6.13
C ASP A 27 -26.32 -7.16 -5.19
N HIS A 28 -27.49 -7.07 -4.55
CA HIS A 28 -28.00 -8.06 -3.59
C HIS A 28 -29.53 -8.01 -3.53
N LEU A 29 -30.15 -9.14 -3.20
CA LEU A 29 -31.60 -9.25 -3.00
C LEU A 29 -32.00 -9.35 -1.52
N ASP A 30 -31.07 -9.74 -0.66
CA ASP A 30 -31.34 -10.02 0.76
C ASP A 30 -30.07 -9.77 1.61
N PRO A 31 -30.18 -9.76 2.95
CA PRO A 31 -29.04 -9.55 3.84
C PRO A 31 -27.92 -10.59 3.70
N PHE A 32 -28.24 -11.85 3.38
CA PHE A 32 -27.23 -12.90 3.20
C PHE A 32 -26.37 -12.61 1.98
N GLN A 33 -26.99 -12.27 0.86
CA GLN A 33 -26.29 -11.87 -0.36
C GLN A 33 -25.42 -10.65 -0.10
N LEU A 34 -25.91 -9.65 0.65
CA LEU A 34 -25.11 -8.46 0.95
C LEU A 34 -23.88 -8.80 1.81
N VAL A 35 -24.03 -9.63 2.86
CA VAL A 35 -22.88 -10.04 3.68
C VAL A 35 -21.83 -10.76 2.81
N VAL A 36 -22.26 -11.72 1.98
CA VAL A 36 -21.36 -12.44 1.07
C VAL A 36 -20.68 -11.48 0.09
N ALA A 37 -21.43 -10.60 -0.56
CA ALA A 37 -20.90 -9.62 -1.50
C ALA A 37 -19.90 -8.67 -0.82
N THR A 38 -20.16 -8.26 0.42
CA THR A 38 -19.27 -7.36 1.17
C THR A 38 -17.99 -8.07 1.63
N VAL A 39 -18.05 -9.36 1.97
CA VAL A 39 -16.83 -10.16 2.21
C VAL A 39 -16.01 -10.31 0.92
N LEU A 40 -16.68 -10.52 -0.23
CA LEU A 40 -16.02 -10.60 -1.52
C LEU A 40 -15.42 -9.28 -1.99
N SER A 41 -16.02 -8.14 -1.63
CA SER A 41 -15.53 -6.80 -1.99
C SER A 41 -14.23 -6.41 -1.29
N ALA A 42 -13.83 -7.13 -0.25
CA ALA A 42 -12.52 -6.93 0.37
C ALA A 42 -11.40 -7.06 -0.67
N GLN A 43 -10.75 -5.93 -0.99
CA GLN A 43 -9.70 -5.84 -2.02
C GLN A 43 -10.16 -6.28 -3.42
N CYS A 44 -11.44 -6.06 -3.73
CA CYS A 44 -12.05 -6.32 -5.02
C CYS A 44 -12.96 -5.13 -5.38
N THR A 45 -13.12 -4.83 -6.66
CA THR A 45 -14.03 -3.77 -7.10
C THR A 45 -15.48 -4.24 -7.05
N ASP A 46 -16.41 -3.37 -6.66
CA ASP A 46 -17.87 -3.63 -6.65
C ASP A 46 -18.35 -4.25 -7.97
N ALA A 47 -17.91 -3.70 -9.12
CA ALA A 47 -18.24 -4.24 -10.45
C ALA A 47 -17.80 -5.70 -10.65
N ARG A 48 -16.61 -6.09 -10.16
CA ARG A 48 -16.13 -7.47 -10.25
C ARG A 48 -16.93 -8.40 -9.33
N VAL A 49 -17.29 -7.93 -8.14
CA VAL A 49 -18.16 -8.69 -7.23
C VAL A 49 -19.52 -8.93 -7.88
N ASN A 50 -20.15 -7.90 -8.45
CA ASN A 50 -21.45 -8.00 -9.11
C ASN A 50 -21.43 -8.87 -10.37
N LEU A 51 -20.29 -9.00 -11.05
CA LEU A 51 -20.11 -9.98 -12.14
C LEU A 51 -19.99 -11.43 -11.61
N THR A 52 -19.57 -11.61 -10.36
CA THR A 52 -19.27 -12.92 -9.76
C THR A 52 -20.46 -13.48 -8.99
N THR A 53 -21.15 -12.62 -8.22
CA THR A 53 -22.21 -13.02 -7.30
C THR A 53 -23.43 -13.69 -7.95
N PRO A 54 -23.85 -13.39 -9.21
CA PRO A 54 -24.99 -14.05 -9.80
C PRO A 54 -24.80 -15.57 -9.97
N ALA A 55 -23.60 -16.01 -10.38
CA ALA A 55 -23.30 -17.44 -10.48
C ALA A 55 -23.18 -18.09 -9.10
N LEU A 56 -22.56 -17.37 -8.15
CA LEU A 56 -22.43 -17.83 -6.78
C LEU A 56 -23.79 -18.04 -6.10
N PHE A 57 -24.70 -17.08 -6.20
CA PHE A 57 -26.02 -17.14 -5.54
C PHE A 57 -26.98 -18.11 -6.22
N ARG A 58 -26.85 -18.35 -7.54
CA ARG A 58 -27.56 -19.47 -8.18
C ARG A 58 -27.12 -20.82 -7.62
N ARG A 59 -25.82 -20.98 -7.35
CA ARG A 59 -25.26 -22.24 -6.86
C ARG A 59 -25.49 -22.44 -5.35
N TYR A 60 -25.39 -21.36 -4.58
CA TYR A 60 -25.55 -21.33 -3.13
C TYR A 60 -26.53 -20.21 -2.75
N PRO A 61 -27.86 -20.46 -2.85
CA PRO A 61 -28.88 -19.41 -2.69
C PRO A 61 -29.10 -18.96 -1.24
N GLY A 62 -28.53 -19.65 -0.25
CA GLY A 62 -28.70 -19.30 1.15
C GLY A 62 -27.60 -19.88 2.06
N PRO A 63 -27.61 -19.53 3.36
CA PRO A 63 -26.57 -19.96 4.30
C PRO A 63 -26.38 -21.48 4.37
N ALA A 64 -27.45 -22.27 4.40
CA ALA A 64 -27.35 -23.73 4.45
C ALA A 64 -26.62 -24.31 3.21
N ALA A 65 -26.92 -23.79 2.02
CA ALA A 65 -26.28 -24.23 0.79
C ALA A 65 -24.79 -23.85 0.75
N LEU A 66 -24.44 -22.64 1.22
CA LEU A 66 -23.05 -22.19 1.26
C LEU A 66 -22.24 -22.88 2.37
N ALA A 67 -22.88 -23.22 3.49
CA ALA A 67 -22.28 -23.97 4.59
C ALA A 67 -21.86 -25.39 4.15
N GLY A 68 -22.67 -26.03 3.31
CA GLY A 68 -22.39 -27.33 2.71
C GLY A 68 -21.53 -27.28 1.44
N ALA A 69 -21.08 -26.11 1.00
CA ALA A 69 -20.39 -25.96 -0.28
C ALA A 69 -19.09 -26.78 -0.37
N ASP A 70 -18.83 -27.40 -1.52
CA ASP A 70 -17.49 -27.91 -1.82
C ASP A 70 -16.50 -26.73 -1.92
N LEU A 71 -15.35 -26.86 -1.28
CA LEU A 71 -14.40 -25.76 -1.18
C LEU A 71 -13.75 -25.45 -2.53
N GLY A 72 -13.44 -26.47 -3.34
CA GLY A 72 -12.83 -26.29 -4.65
C GLY A 72 -13.79 -25.64 -5.65
N GLU A 73 -15.06 -26.06 -5.64
CA GLU A 73 -16.12 -25.44 -6.44
C GLU A 73 -16.34 -23.97 -6.05
N LEU A 74 -16.47 -23.69 -4.75
CA LEU A 74 -16.62 -22.33 -4.24
C LEU A 74 -15.44 -21.44 -4.65
N GLU A 75 -14.20 -21.93 -4.46
CA GLU A 75 -12.99 -21.24 -4.90
C GLU A 75 -12.98 -20.94 -6.40
N GLY A 76 -13.43 -21.89 -7.23
CA GLY A 76 -13.59 -21.71 -8.67
C GLY A 76 -14.53 -20.57 -9.02
N LEU A 77 -15.70 -20.51 -8.37
CA LEU A 77 -16.71 -19.47 -8.59
C LEU A 77 -16.19 -18.08 -8.19
N ILE A 78 -15.43 -17.96 -7.10
CA ILE A 78 -15.00 -16.66 -6.57
C ILE A 78 -13.54 -16.29 -6.93
N ARG A 79 -12.87 -17.09 -7.76
CA ARG A 79 -11.44 -16.92 -8.12
C ARG A 79 -11.10 -15.51 -8.60
N SER A 80 -12.01 -14.91 -9.37
CA SER A 80 -11.86 -13.59 -9.98
C SER A 80 -11.90 -12.42 -8.97
N THR A 81 -12.29 -12.69 -7.71
CA THR A 81 -12.37 -11.67 -6.65
C THR A 81 -11.06 -11.48 -5.87
N GLY A 82 -10.01 -12.26 -6.16
CA GLY A 82 -8.72 -12.20 -5.47
C GLY A 82 -8.77 -12.72 -4.03
N PHE A 83 -7.64 -13.21 -3.50
CA PHE A 83 -7.55 -13.87 -2.18
C PHE A 83 -8.60 -14.97 -1.96
N PHE A 84 -8.98 -15.64 -3.05
CA PHE A 84 -10.17 -16.49 -3.11
C PHE A 84 -10.09 -17.70 -2.16
N HIS A 85 -8.91 -18.28 -1.93
CA HIS A 85 -8.74 -19.34 -0.93
C HIS A 85 -9.17 -18.91 0.49
N ASN A 86 -8.75 -17.72 0.93
CA ASN A 86 -9.14 -17.19 2.24
C ASN A 86 -10.61 -16.80 2.26
N LYS A 87 -11.10 -16.17 1.19
CA LYS A 87 -12.50 -15.78 1.08
C LYS A 87 -13.44 -16.99 1.08
N ALA A 88 -13.11 -18.06 0.35
CA ALA A 88 -13.91 -19.27 0.30
C ALA A 88 -14.01 -19.93 1.68
N ARG A 89 -12.88 -20.08 2.39
CA ARG A 89 -12.87 -20.57 3.77
C ARG A 89 -13.73 -19.71 4.70
N ASN A 90 -13.58 -18.39 4.63
CA ASN A 90 -14.34 -17.47 5.48
C ASN A 90 -15.84 -17.51 5.15
N LEU A 91 -16.22 -17.51 3.87
CA LEU A 91 -17.61 -17.58 3.43
C LEU A 91 -18.29 -18.87 3.90
N LYS A 92 -17.62 -20.01 3.75
CA LYS A 92 -18.13 -21.30 4.24
C LYS A 92 -18.26 -21.30 5.77
N ALA A 93 -17.24 -20.84 6.49
CA ALA A 93 -17.25 -20.75 7.95
C ALA A 93 -18.32 -19.77 8.49
N MET A 94 -18.51 -18.64 7.80
CA MET A 94 -19.57 -17.67 8.08
C MET A 94 -20.94 -18.28 7.89
N ALA A 95 -21.16 -18.98 6.77
CA ALA A 95 -22.41 -19.65 6.48
C ALA A 95 -22.73 -20.75 7.51
N LEU A 96 -21.72 -21.54 7.92
CA LEU A 96 -21.85 -22.50 9.02
C LEU A 96 -22.26 -21.80 10.33
N ALA A 97 -21.58 -20.72 10.71
CA ALA A 97 -21.92 -19.97 11.92
C ALA A 97 -23.34 -19.39 11.88
N LEU A 98 -23.81 -18.92 10.71
CA LEU A 98 -25.19 -18.47 10.52
C LEU A 98 -26.19 -19.60 10.75
N VAL A 99 -25.94 -20.79 10.21
CA VAL A 99 -26.82 -21.96 10.39
C VAL A 99 -26.84 -22.40 11.86
N GLU A 100 -25.66 -22.59 12.47
CA GLU A 100 -25.53 -23.16 13.81
C GLU A 100 -25.99 -22.21 14.91
N ARG A 101 -25.70 -20.91 14.80
CA ARG A 101 -25.90 -19.94 15.90
C ARG A 101 -27.09 -19.02 15.68
N HIS A 102 -27.53 -18.86 14.43
CA HIS A 102 -28.56 -17.90 14.05
C HIS A 102 -29.69 -18.52 13.20
N GLY A 103 -29.78 -19.86 13.14
CA GLY A 103 -30.86 -20.56 12.42
C GLY A 103 -30.89 -20.29 10.91
N GLY A 104 -29.75 -19.91 10.32
CA GLY A 104 -29.65 -19.54 8.92
C GLY A 104 -30.14 -18.12 8.59
N VAL A 105 -30.37 -17.27 9.59
CA VAL A 105 -30.76 -15.87 9.41
C VAL A 105 -29.57 -14.96 9.71
N VAL A 106 -29.36 -13.94 8.88
CA VAL A 106 -28.34 -12.91 9.15
C VAL A 106 -28.80 -12.04 10.33
N PRO A 107 -28.02 -11.92 11.41
CA PRO A 107 -28.42 -11.10 12.55
C PRO A 107 -28.36 -9.60 12.23
N ASP A 108 -29.17 -8.81 12.92
CA ASP A 108 -29.34 -7.36 12.75
C ASP A 108 -28.66 -6.55 13.87
N THR A 109 -27.71 -7.15 14.59
CA THR A 109 -26.91 -6.48 15.62
C THR A 109 -25.42 -6.48 15.26
N LEU A 110 -24.72 -5.41 15.67
CA LEU A 110 -23.30 -5.22 15.36
C LEU A 110 -22.44 -6.33 15.97
N GLU A 111 -22.73 -6.69 17.21
CA GLU A 111 -22.01 -7.69 17.99
C GLU A 111 -22.12 -9.06 17.33
N ALA A 112 -23.34 -9.46 16.95
CA ALA A 112 -23.58 -10.75 16.31
C ALA A 112 -22.96 -10.82 14.91
N LEU A 113 -23.11 -9.78 14.10
CA LEU A 113 -22.49 -9.73 12.76
C LEU A 113 -20.97 -9.77 12.83
N SER A 114 -20.35 -8.99 13.73
CA SER A 114 -18.89 -8.92 13.86
C SER A 114 -18.28 -10.20 14.45
N ALA A 115 -19.08 -11.07 15.06
CA ALA A 115 -18.66 -12.39 15.53
C ALA A 115 -18.62 -13.43 14.41
N LEU A 116 -19.19 -13.14 13.23
CA LEU A 116 -19.15 -14.04 12.09
C LEU A 116 -17.76 -14.07 11.44
N PRO A 117 -17.22 -15.26 11.09
CA PRO A 117 -15.94 -15.38 10.39
C PRO A 117 -15.85 -14.51 9.12
N GLY A 118 -14.81 -13.69 9.01
CA GLY A 118 -14.60 -12.82 7.86
C GLY A 118 -15.43 -11.53 7.84
N VAL A 119 -16.29 -11.30 8.84
CA VAL A 119 -17.07 -10.08 8.99
C VAL A 119 -16.44 -9.20 10.07
N GLY A 120 -15.73 -8.15 9.65
CA GLY A 120 -15.24 -7.12 10.58
C GLY A 120 -16.29 -6.05 10.87
N GLN A 121 -16.04 -5.20 11.86
CA GLN A 121 -16.94 -4.11 12.27
C GLN A 121 -17.42 -3.23 11.11
N LYS A 122 -16.53 -2.88 10.17
CA LYS A 122 -16.90 -2.12 8.97
C LYS A 122 -17.89 -2.88 8.08
N THR A 123 -17.64 -4.17 7.84
CA THR A 123 -18.52 -5.03 7.05
C THR A 123 -19.89 -5.15 7.72
N ALA A 124 -19.91 -5.34 9.04
CA ALA A 124 -21.15 -5.38 9.81
C ALA A 124 -21.95 -4.08 9.67
N ASN A 125 -21.31 -2.91 9.80
CA ASN A 125 -21.98 -1.62 9.63
C ASN A 125 -22.53 -1.41 8.21
N VAL A 126 -21.86 -1.92 7.16
CA VAL A 126 -22.39 -1.89 5.78
C VAL A 126 -23.65 -2.74 5.66
N VAL A 127 -23.67 -3.91 6.30
CA VAL A 127 -24.84 -4.81 6.28
C VAL A 127 -26.00 -4.22 7.07
N LEU A 128 -25.76 -3.72 8.29
CA LEU A 128 -26.79 -3.07 9.12
C LEU A 128 -27.48 -1.93 8.38
N SER A 129 -26.70 -1.06 7.75
CA SER A 129 -27.23 0.08 7.01
C SER A 129 -27.99 -0.32 5.75
N ASN A 130 -27.42 -1.18 4.91
CA ASN A 130 -27.97 -1.41 3.58
C ASN A 130 -28.98 -2.56 3.50
N ALA A 131 -28.93 -3.53 4.42
CA ALA A 131 -29.88 -4.63 4.45
C ALA A 131 -31.02 -4.42 5.45
N PHE A 132 -30.75 -3.78 6.60
CA PHE A 132 -31.71 -3.65 7.69
C PHE A 132 -32.20 -2.21 7.91
N GLY A 133 -31.64 -1.23 7.19
CA GLY A 133 -31.99 0.19 7.38
C GLY A 133 -31.56 0.73 8.75
N ILE A 134 -30.66 0.04 9.46
CA ILE A 134 -30.18 0.46 10.77
C ILE A 134 -29.08 1.51 10.56
N PRO A 135 -29.26 2.75 11.08
CA PRO A 135 -28.31 3.82 10.82
C PRO A 135 -26.88 3.50 11.25
N ALA A 136 -25.96 3.53 10.29
CA ALA A 136 -24.53 3.39 10.49
C ALA A 136 -23.78 4.25 9.46
N LEU A 137 -22.64 4.81 9.86
CA LEU A 137 -21.81 5.66 9.01
C LEU A 137 -20.36 5.13 8.95
N PRO A 138 -20.13 3.93 8.39
CA PRO A 138 -18.79 3.37 8.35
C PRO A 138 -17.87 4.25 7.51
N VAL A 139 -16.75 4.68 8.07
CA VAL A 139 -15.79 5.55 7.38
C VAL A 139 -14.83 4.72 6.54
N ASP A 140 -14.85 4.94 5.23
CA ASP A 140 -13.86 4.41 4.30
C ASP A 140 -12.85 5.49 3.87
N THR A 141 -11.96 5.17 2.93
CA THR A 141 -10.93 6.11 2.46
C THR A 141 -11.50 7.32 1.71
N HIS A 142 -12.69 7.21 1.10
CA HIS A 142 -13.36 8.32 0.45
C HIS A 142 -13.96 9.25 1.51
N ILE A 143 -14.74 8.70 2.44
CA ILE A 143 -15.37 9.46 3.52
C ILE A 143 -14.31 10.11 4.41
N PHE A 144 -13.28 9.37 4.82
CA PHE A 144 -12.16 9.89 5.61
C PHE A 144 -11.53 11.12 4.94
N ARG A 145 -11.30 11.03 3.63
CA ARG A 145 -10.70 12.12 2.88
C ARG A 145 -11.62 13.32 2.78
N VAL A 146 -12.85 13.08 2.30
CA VAL A 146 -13.86 14.11 2.03
C VAL A 146 -14.22 14.85 3.32
N ALA A 147 -14.48 14.13 4.41
CA ALA A 147 -14.85 14.72 5.69
C ALA A 147 -13.78 15.69 6.20
N ARG A 148 -12.50 15.32 6.12
CA ARG A 148 -11.39 16.20 6.51
C ARG A 148 -11.24 17.42 5.59
N ARG A 149 -11.35 17.26 4.26
CA ARG A 149 -11.30 18.41 3.31
C ARG A 149 -12.46 19.38 3.48
N LEU A 150 -13.65 18.86 3.78
CA LEU A 150 -14.82 19.66 4.12
C LEU A 150 -14.71 20.32 5.51
N GLY A 151 -13.69 19.98 6.31
CA GLY A 151 -13.54 20.48 7.67
C GLY A 151 -14.59 19.94 8.63
N LEU A 152 -15.18 18.77 8.34
CA LEU A 152 -16.16 18.10 9.21
C LEU A 152 -15.50 17.38 10.39
N SER A 153 -14.21 17.05 10.27
CA SER A 153 -13.42 16.35 11.29
C SER A 153 -11.94 16.71 11.18
N GLU A 154 -11.26 16.81 12.32
CA GLU A 154 -9.78 16.87 12.40
C GLU A 154 -9.18 15.49 12.78
N GLY A 155 -10.02 14.49 13.03
CA GLY A 155 -9.66 13.14 13.47
C GLY A 155 -8.74 12.43 12.47
N THR A 156 -7.60 11.94 12.95
CA THR A 156 -6.57 11.28 12.13
C THR A 156 -6.80 9.79 11.91
N THR A 157 -7.87 9.22 12.49
CA THR A 157 -8.26 7.81 12.31
C THR A 157 -9.72 7.71 11.85
N PRO A 158 -10.10 6.63 11.13
CA PRO A 158 -11.48 6.43 10.68
C PRO A 158 -12.51 6.51 11.80
N GLU A 159 -12.20 5.95 12.98
CA GLU A 159 -13.09 5.90 14.14
C GLU A 159 -13.36 7.29 14.71
N LYS A 160 -12.34 8.17 14.71
CA LYS A 160 -12.50 9.56 15.14
C LYS A 160 -13.34 10.34 14.13
N VAL A 161 -13.12 10.13 12.84
CA VAL A 161 -13.93 10.76 11.77
C VAL A 161 -15.37 10.30 11.86
N GLU A 162 -15.61 9.01 12.10
CA GLU A 162 -16.95 8.44 12.27
C GLU A 162 -17.67 9.11 13.45
N ALA A 163 -17.02 9.16 14.61
CA ALA A 163 -17.58 9.81 15.80
C ALA A 163 -17.87 11.31 15.57
N ASP A 164 -17.01 12.03 14.84
CA ASP A 164 -17.24 13.43 14.48
C ASP A 164 -18.44 13.60 13.54
N LEU A 165 -18.58 12.74 12.52
CA LEU A 165 -19.71 12.78 11.60
C LEU A 165 -21.02 12.43 12.33
N CYS A 166 -21.04 11.37 13.13
CA CYS A 166 -22.22 10.96 13.90
C CYS A 166 -22.67 12.02 14.91
N ARG A 167 -21.76 12.83 15.46
CA ARG A 167 -22.11 13.98 16.33
C ARG A 167 -22.70 15.16 15.58
N ARG A 168 -22.37 15.31 14.30
CA ARG A 168 -22.70 16.52 13.52
C ARG A 168 -23.95 16.35 12.66
N PHE A 169 -24.29 15.12 12.29
CA PHE A 169 -25.43 14.84 11.41
C PHE A 169 -26.51 14.05 12.15
N PRO A 170 -27.81 14.33 11.90
CA PRO A 170 -28.92 13.55 12.45
C PRO A 170 -28.77 12.07 12.11
N ARG A 171 -29.20 11.19 13.03
CA ARG A 171 -29.00 9.75 12.92
C ARG A 171 -29.72 9.17 11.70
N GLU A 172 -30.89 9.69 11.40
CA GLU A 172 -31.73 9.36 10.25
C GLU A 172 -31.03 9.60 8.91
N ASP A 173 -30.06 10.52 8.83
CA ASP A 173 -29.36 10.86 7.59
C ASP A 173 -28.11 9.99 7.34
N TRP A 174 -27.67 9.18 8.30
CA TRP A 174 -26.34 8.55 8.24
C TRP A 174 -26.13 7.64 7.04
N ILE A 175 -27.16 6.89 6.64
CA ILE A 175 -27.09 5.95 5.51
C ILE A 175 -26.94 6.73 4.20
N ASP A 176 -27.81 7.70 3.97
CA ASP A 176 -27.78 8.57 2.79
C ASP A 176 -26.45 9.33 2.71
N LEU A 177 -26.04 9.94 3.83
CA LEU A 177 -24.80 10.68 3.93
C LEU A 177 -23.58 9.80 3.64
N HIS A 178 -23.56 8.55 4.15
CA HIS A 178 -22.50 7.59 3.87
C HIS A 178 -22.32 7.38 2.35
N HIS A 179 -23.40 7.06 1.64
CA HIS A 179 -23.35 6.82 0.19
C HIS A 179 -23.01 8.08 -0.60
N GLN A 180 -23.61 9.21 -0.22
CA GLN A 180 -23.36 10.50 -0.86
C GLN A 180 -21.89 10.93 -0.71
N LEU A 181 -21.29 10.77 0.47
CA LEU A 181 -19.89 11.11 0.70
C LEU A 181 -18.95 10.16 -0.08
N ILE A 182 -19.28 8.88 -0.20
CA ILE A 182 -18.54 7.95 -1.07
C ILE A 182 -18.61 8.41 -2.53
N LEU A 183 -19.81 8.65 -3.06
CA LEU A 183 -19.99 9.08 -4.44
C LEU A 183 -19.33 10.43 -4.70
N HIS A 184 -19.44 11.38 -3.78
CA HIS A 184 -18.78 12.66 -3.87
C HIS A 184 -17.26 12.49 -3.91
N GLY A 185 -16.71 11.66 -3.02
CA GLY A 185 -15.28 11.33 -3.01
C GLY A 185 -14.82 10.58 -4.26
N ARG A 186 -15.68 9.80 -4.91
CA ARG A 186 -15.36 9.08 -6.15
C ARG A 186 -15.45 9.98 -7.39
N ARG A 187 -16.49 10.81 -7.49
CA ARG A 187 -16.85 11.56 -8.71
C ARG A 187 -16.24 12.97 -8.77
N VAL A 188 -16.11 13.65 -7.62
CA VAL A 188 -15.76 15.09 -7.58
C VAL A 188 -14.52 15.34 -6.73
N CYS A 189 -14.54 14.89 -5.46
CA CYS A 189 -13.47 15.13 -4.50
C CYS A 189 -12.41 14.01 -4.56
N ASP A 190 -11.89 13.77 -5.77
CA ASP A 190 -10.82 12.81 -6.01
C ASP A 190 -9.60 13.09 -5.14
N ALA A 191 -8.87 12.05 -4.75
CA ALA A 191 -7.74 12.17 -3.84
C ALA A 191 -6.62 13.05 -4.40
N ARG A 192 -6.43 13.07 -5.72
CA ARG A 192 -5.32 13.74 -6.40
C ARG A 192 -5.71 15.07 -6.99
N LYS A 193 -6.78 15.08 -7.78
CA LYS A 193 -7.25 16.26 -8.51
C LYS A 193 -8.74 16.43 -8.25
N PRO A 194 -9.12 16.90 -7.05
CA PRO A 194 -10.52 17.20 -6.79
C PRO A 194 -10.97 18.30 -7.76
N ASP A 195 -12.13 18.11 -8.38
CA ASP A 195 -12.75 19.13 -9.22
C ASP A 195 -13.40 20.19 -8.34
N CYS A 196 -12.58 20.99 -7.66
CA CYS A 196 -13.07 22.05 -6.79
C CYS A 196 -13.85 23.12 -7.56
N ALA A 197 -13.56 23.31 -8.86
CA ALA A 197 -14.26 24.28 -9.68
C ALA A 197 -15.70 23.85 -9.99
N GLY A 198 -15.91 22.57 -10.33
CA GLY A 198 -17.24 21.96 -10.54
C GLY A 198 -17.92 21.42 -9.27
N CYS A 199 -17.33 21.62 -8.09
CA CYS A 199 -17.84 21.02 -6.86
C CYS A 199 -19.09 21.73 -6.32
N VAL A 200 -20.20 21.01 -6.24
CA VAL A 200 -21.50 21.48 -5.71
C VAL A 200 -21.43 22.04 -4.28
N VAL A 201 -20.49 21.56 -3.48
CA VAL A 201 -20.30 21.97 -2.08
C VAL A 201 -19.06 22.85 -1.88
N ARG A 202 -18.49 23.40 -2.97
CA ARG A 202 -17.26 24.23 -2.91
C ARG A 202 -17.39 25.36 -1.90
N GLU A 203 -18.49 26.10 -1.92
CA GLU A 203 -18.73 27.26 -1.05
C GLU A 203 -18.82 26.90 0.44
N LEU A 204 -19.11 25.63 0.74
CA LEU A 204 -19.13 25.07 2.09
C LEU A 204 -17.78 24.43 2.45
N CYS A 205 -16.90 24.23 1.47
CA CYS A 205 -15.64 23.51 1.62
C CYS A 205 -14.47 24.48 1.90
N PRO A 206 -13.93 24.53 3.13
CA PRO A 206 -12.79 25.40 3.43
C PRO A 206 -11.57 25.05 2.58
N THR A 207 -11.35 23.77 2.26
CA THR A 207 -10.28 23.37 1.34
C THR A 207 -10.52 23.81 -0.10
N GLY A 208 -11.73 23.64 -0.65
CA GLY A 208 -12.06 23.99 -2.04
C GLY A 208 -12.16 25.50 -2.31
N MET A 209 -12.32 26.31 -1.25
CA MET A 209 -12.19 27.77 -1.29
C MET A 209 -10.78 28.26 -0.98
N GLY A 210 -9.81 27.37 -0.76
CA GLY A 210 -8.45 27.74 -0.37
C GLY A 210 -8.33 28.41 1.02
N ARG A 211 -9.37 28.34 1.85
CA ARG A 211 -9.36 28.83 3.25
C ARG A 211 -8.63 27.89 4.20
N MET A 212 -8.39 26.66 3.77
CA MET A 212 -7.65 25.63 4.48
C MET A 212 -6.79 24.86 3.48
N ALA A 213 -5.53 24.60 3.83
CA ALA A 213 -4.72 23.65 3.08
C ALA A 213 -5.36 22.26 3.15
N ASP A 214 -5.31 21.49 2.06
CA ASP A 214 -5.81 20.11 2.03
C ASP A 214 -5.16 19.30 3.18
N PRO A 215 -5.93 18.80 4.17
CA PRO A 215 -5.37 18.16 5.36
C PRO A 215 -4.60 16.86 5.09
N HIS A 216 -4.67 16.36 3.87
CA HIS A 216 -3.96 15.15 3.42
C HIS A 216 -2.70 15.46 2.63
N THR A 217 -2.63 16.61 1.96
CA THR A 217 -1.54 16.95 1.03
C THR A 217 -0.80 18.24 1.39
N GLY A 218 -1.34 19.06 2.29
CA GLY A 218 -0.82 20.38 2.67
C GLY A 218 -0.95 21.46 1.59
N ARG A 219 -1.58 21.18 0.44
CA ARG A 219 -1.69 22.12 -0.69
C ARG A 219 -2.94 22.99 -0.58
N THR A 220 -2.85 24.25 -1.00
CA THR A 220 -4.03 25.10 -1.19
C THR A 220 -4.68 24.77 -2.54
N LEU A 221 -5.97 24.44 -2.54
CA LEU A 221 -6.75 24.12 -3.73
C LEU A 221 -7.62 25.35 -4.07
N GLY A 222 -7.39 26.04 -5.21
CA GLY A 222 -8.25 27.18 -5.57
C GLY A 222 -7.78 28.27 -6.56
N THR A 223 -6.59 28.22 -7.17
CA THR A 223 -6.13 29.25 -8.13
C THR A 223 -5.67 28.66 -9.47
N ALA A 224 -6.01 29.29 -10.60
CA ALA A 224 -5.89 28.72 -11.95
C ALA A 224 -4.62 29.14 -12.74
N ALA A 225 -3.96 28.13 -13.32
CA ALA A 225 -3.34 27.97 -14.67
C ALA A 225 -2.11 28.79 -15.20
N SER A 226 -1.14 28.08 -15.82
CA SER A 226 -0.44 28.36 -17.11
C SER A 226 0.33 27.07 -17.55
N THR A 227 -0.02 26.43 -18.67
CA THR A 227 0.54 26.46 -20.07
C THR A 227 2.00 26.01 -20.22
N GLY A 228 2.25 25.02 -21.10
CA GLY A 228 3.54 24.34 -21.26
C GLY A 228 4.36 24.70 -22.51
N LYS A 229 5.63 24.24 -22.57
CA LYS A 229 6.37 23.90 -23.80
C LYS A 229 7.70 23.14 -23.55
N ALA A 230 7.92 22.16 -24.42
CA ALA A 230 9.13 21.54 -25.02
C ALA A 230 10.51 21.41 -24.29
N VAL A 231 10.93 20.13 -24.21
CA VAL A 231 12.23 19.45 -24.44
C VAL A 231 13.54 20.25 -24.46
N GLY A 232 14.47 19.82 -23.61
CA GLY A 232 15.90 20.09 -23.67
C GLY A 232 16.63 19.38 -22.52
N ASP A 233 17.67 18.61 -22.86
CA ASP A 233 18.57 17.89 -21.94
C ASP A 233 19.11 18.84 -20.86
N ALA A 234 18.91 18.55 -19.56
CA ALA A 234 19.23 19.51 -18.50
C ALA A 234 19.74 18.88 -17.19
N GLY A 235 20.89 19.39 -16.73
CA GLY A 235 21.33 19.35 -15.34
C GLY A 235 20.32 20.00 -14.38
N PRO A 236 20.64 20.08 -13.06
CA PRO A 236 19.64 20.14 -12.01
C PRO A 236 18.78 21.41 -12.08
N ALA A 237 17.50 21.23 -12.44
CA ALA A 237 16.49 22.28 -12.46
C ALA A 237 16.02 22.68 -11.04
N ALA A 238 15.81 23.99 -10.84
CA ALA A 238 15.19 24.58 -9.65
C ALA A 238 13.66 24.36 -9.61
N PRO A 239 12.97 24.54 -8.46
CA PRO A 239 11.82 23.71 -8.09
C PRO A 239 10.47 24.23 -8.64
N GLY A 240 9.90 23.50 -9.60
CA GLY A 240 8.46 23.45 -9.84
C GLY A 240 7.76 22.42 -8.93
N PRO A 241 6.42 22.34 -8.93
CA PRO A 241 5.72 21.24 -8.28
C PRO A 241 6.07 19.97 -9.05
N GLY A 242 6.89 19.09 -8.46
CA GLY A 242 7.35 17.85 -9.11
C GLY A 242 6.22 16.94 -9.65
N PRO A 243 6.57 15.83 -10.31
CA PRO A 243 5.63 14.96 -11.03
C PRO A 243 4.44 14.54 -10.17
N LEU A 244 3.24 14.51 -10.78
CA LEU A 244 1.96 14.24 -10.12
C LEU A 244 1.45 12.82 -10.36
N ARG A 245 1.96 12.15 -11.40
CA ARG A 245 1.67 10.76 -11.78
C ARG A 245 2.96 9.94 -11.82
N ILE A 246 3.44 9.56 -10.65
CA ILE A 246 4.66 8.79 -10.47
C ILE A 246 4.32 7.30 -10.52
N ILE A 247 5.01 6.52 -11.34
CA ILE A 247 5.03 5.06 -11.21
C ILE A 247 6.36 4.68 -10.58
N SER A 248 6.33 3.95 -9.48
CA SER A 248 7.54 3.41 -8.86
C SER A 248 7.60 1.90 -9.08
N LEU A 249 8.62 1.45 -9.81
CA LEU A 249 8.87 0.03 -10.07
C LEU A 249 9.80 -0.60 -9.02
N VAL A 250 9.90 0.02 -7.84
CA VAL A 250 10.84 -0.33 -6.77
C VAL A 250 10.12 -0.31 -5.42
N PRO A 251 9.95 -1.45 -4.71
CA PRO A 251 9.20 -1.55 -3.46
C PRO A 251 9.60 -0.56 -2.38
N SER A 252 10.91 -0.47 -2.10
CA SER A 252 11.45 0.39 -1.05
C SER A 252 11.27 1.88 -1.37
N VAL A 253 11.44 2.29 -2.63
CA VAL A 253 11.16 3.66 -3.06
C VAL A 253 9.67 3.96 -2.96
N THR A 254 8.79 3.03 -3.31
CA THR A 254 7.35 3.21 -3.18
C THR A 254 6.95 3.45 -1.71
N GLU A 255 7.51 2.69 -0.78
CA GLU A 255 7.31 2.91 0.67
C GLU A 255 7.85 4.29 1.09
N LEU A 256 9.05 4.66 0.66
CA LEU A 256 9.66 5.96 0.98
C LEU A 256 8.82 7.13 0.48
N LEU A 257 8.29 7.04 -0.74
CA LEU A 257 7.40 8.08 -1.29
C LEU A 257 6.11 8.20 -0.46
N ALA A 258 5.59 7.09 0.06
CA ALA A 258 4.47 7.13 0.99
C ALA A 258 4.85 7.80 2.32
N GLN A 259 6.02 7.48 2.89
CA GLN A 259 6.57 8.12 4.10
C GLN A 259 6.75 9.64 3.92
N TRP A 260 7.09 10.10 2.71
CA TRP A 260 7.20 11.53 2.37
C TRP A 260 5.85 12.22 2.10
N GLY A 261 4.72 11.52 2.29
CA GLY A 261 3.39 12.06 2.02
C GLY A 261 3.07 12.21 0.53
N LEU A 262 3.83 11.53 -0.34
CA LEU A 262 3.66 11.58 -1.81
C LEU A 262 2.83 10.41 -2.34
N ALA A 263 2.24 9.61 -1.47
CA ALA A 263 1.38 8.48 -1.82
C ALA A 263 0.29 8.83 -2.83
N SER A 264 -0.32 10.02 -2.71
CA SER A 264 -1.33 10.49 -3.65
C SER A 264 -0.78 10.68 -5.05
N ARG A 265 0.52 10.92 -5.23
CA ARG A 265 1.13 11.08 -6.56
C ARG A 265 1.44 9.74 -7.23
N LEU A 266 1.28 8.61 -6.54
CA LEU A 266 1.52 7.30 -7.10
C LEU A 266 0.40 6.89 -8.07
N ALA A 267 0.75 6.71 -9.33
CA ALA A 267 -0.11 6.19 -10.40
C ALA A 267 0.08 4.69 -10.62
N GLY A 268 1.13 4.08 -10.07
CA GLY A 268 1.42 2.66 -10.21
C GLY A 268 2.55 2.19 -9.31
N ARG A 269 2.51 0.91 -8.97
CA ARG A 269 3.46 0.21 -8.09
C ARG A 269 3.72 -1.20 -8.61
N THR A 270 4.73 -1.91 -8.10
CA THR A 270 4.94 -3.34 -8.43
C THR A 270 4.09 -4.26 -7.54
N ASP A 271 4.00 -5.54 -7.88
CA ASP A 271 3.37 -6.57 -7.04
C ASP A 271 4.01 -6.72 -5.66
N PHE A 272 5.26 -6.30 -5.52
CA PHE A 272 6.04 -6.40 -4.29
C PHE A 272 5.94 -5.15 -3.39
N CYS A 273 5.33 -4.06 -3.87
CA CYS A 273 5.04 -2.88 -3.05
C CYS A 273 3.90 -3.18 -2.06
N VAL A 274 4.26 -3.76 -0.92
CA VAL A 274 3.29 -4.21 0.09
C VAL A 274 3.20 -3.30 1.31
N GLU A 275 4.10 -2.31 1.43
CA GLU A 275 4.11 -1.36 2.53
C GLU A 275 4.05 0.10 2.04
N PRO A 276 3.35 0.98 2.79
CA PRO A 276 2.44 0.63 3.88
C PRO A 276 1.24 -0.20 3.39
N ARG A 277 0.75 -1.16 4.18
CA ARG A 277 -0.26 -2.19 3.77
C ARG A 277 -1.43 -1.71 2.90
N TRP A 278 -1.89 -0.48 3.10
CA TRP A 278 -2.99 0.12 2.34
C TRP A 278 -2.66 0.32 0.86
N ILE A 279 -1.38 0.43 0.49
CA ILE A 279 -0.93 0.76 -0.87
C ILE A 279 -1.31 -0.30 -1.90
N ARG A 280 -1.42 -1.56 -1.46
CA ARG A 280 -1.85 -2.69 -2.29
C ARG A 280 -3.23 -2.49 -2.90
N ASN A 281 -4.09 -1.75 -2.18
CA ASN A 281 -5.48 -1.54 -2.51
C ASN A 281 -5.75 -0.17 -3.16
N THR A 282 -4.82 0.78 -3.02
CA THR A 282 -5.03 2.16 -3.47
C THR A 282 -4.18 2.53 -4.68
N VAL A 283 -3.06 1.85 -4.91
CA VAL A 283 -2.17 2.09 -6.05
C VAL A 283 -2.15 0.84 -6.93
N PRO A 284 -2.49 0.95 -8.23
CA PRO A 284 -2.60 -0.20 -9.11
C PRO A 284 -1.25 -0.87 -9.35
N SER A 285 -1.27 -2.21 -9.51
CA SER A 285 -0.09 -2.97 -9.91
C SER A 285 0.29 -2.71 -11.36
N MET A 286 1.59 -2.64 -11.61
CA MET A 286 2.23 -2.65 -12.92
C MET A 286 2.94 -3.97 -13.19
N GLY A 287 2.69 -5.03 -12.42
CA GLY A 287 3.40 -6.31 -12.52
C GLY A 287 4.60 -6.40 -11.58
N GLY A 288 5.51 -7.35 -11.83
CA GLY A 288 6.70 -7.55 -11.01
C GLY A 288 7.78 -6.50 -11.25
N THR A 289 8.85 -6.52 -10.45
CA THR A 289 10.02 -5.63 -10.60
C THR A 289 10.80 -5.94 -11.89
N LYS A 290 10.93 -7.24 -12.23
CA LYS A 290 11.70 -7.73 -13.38
C LYS A 290 10.88 -7.86 -14.67
N ASN A 291 9.58 -7.96 -14.54
CA ASN A 291 8.62 -8.22 -15.61
C ASN A 291 7.37 -7.33 -15.46
N PRO A 292 7.53 -6.01 -15.47
CA PRO A 292 6.41 -5.10 -15.42
C PRO A 292 5.62 -5.09 -16.74
N ASP A 293 4.32 -4.84 -16.67
CA ASP A 293 3.42 -4.65 -17.80
C ASP A 293 3.62 -3.24 -18.37
N VAL A 294 4.49 -3.14 -19.37
CA VAL A 294 4.82 -1.86 -20.04
C VAL A 294 3.59 -1.22 -20.65
N ALA A 295 2.69 -2.00 -21.28
CA ALA A 295 1.48 -1.46 -21.89
C ALA A 295 0.57 -0.82 -20.82
N ARG A 296 0.43 -1.47 -19.66
CA ARG A 296 -0.31 -0.91 -18.53
C ARG A 296 0.37 0.32 -17.97
N ILE A 297 1.70 0.35 -17.85
CA ILE A 297 2.45 1.54 -17.42
C ILE A 297 2.14 2.73 -18.35
N LEU A 298 2.24 2.54 -19.66
CA LEU A 298 1.96 3.58 -20.65
C LEU A 298 0.50 4.05 -20.61
N SER A 299 -0.45 3.13 -20.40
CA SER A 299 -1.88 3.47 -20.24
C SER A 299 -2.15 4.41 -19.06
N GLN A 300 -1.30 4.37 -18.02
CA GLN A 300 -1.39 5.27 -16.88
C GLN A 300 -0.85 6.68 -17.17
N ARG A 301 -0.27 6.95 -18.35
CA ARG A 301 0.29 8.26 -18.71
C ARG A 301 1.13 8.86 -17.57
N PRO A 302 2.24 8.21 -17.15
CA PRO A 302 3.06 8.68 -16.04
C PRO A 302 3.85 9.93 -16.42
N ASP A 303 4.03 10.83 -15.44
CA ASP A 303 4.92 11.99 -15.54
C ASP A 303 6.38 11.60 -15.24
N LEU A 304 6.55 10.52 -14.48
CA LEU A 304 7.85 9.97 -14.09
C LEU A 304 7.68 8.48 -13.79
N VAL A 305 8.57 7.64 -14.33
CA VAL A 305 8.74 6.25 -13.87
C VAL A 305 10.07 6.15 -13.13
N ILE A 306 10.03 5.60 -11.92
CA ILE A 306 11.22 5.37 -11.11
C ILE A 306 11.61 3.91 -11.22
N LEU A 307 12.87 3.68 -11.56
CA LEU A 307 13.49 2.37 -11.71
C LEU A 307 14.74 2.28 -10.83
N GLU A 308 15.14 1.06 -10.50
CA GLU A 308 16.46 0.77 -9.94
C GLU A 308 17.16 -0.27 -10.84
N ARG A 309 18.46 -0.03 -11.08
CA ARG A 309 19.26 -0.75 -12.09
C ARG A 309 19.33 -2.27 -11.86
N ASP A 310 19.43 -2.69 -10.61
CA ASP A 310 19.51 -4.10 -10.24
C ASP A 310 18.13 -4.71 -9.99
N GLU A 311 17.05 -3.94 -9.90
CA GLU A 311 15.66 -4.43 -9.76
C GLU A 311 14.89 -4.52 -11.08
N ASN A 312 15.11 -3.60 -12.02
CA ASN A 312 14.35 -3.53 -13.27
C ASN A 312 15.23 -3.88 -14.49
N THR A 313 14.64 -4.44 -15.55
CA THR A 313 15.40 -4.86 -16.74
C THR A 313 15.73 -3.70 -17.66
N LEU A 314 16.88 -3.79 -18.35
CA LEU A 314 17.27 -2.79 -19.36
C LEU A 314 16.25 -2.70 -20.51
N GLU A 315 15.63 -3.82 -20.87
CA GLU A 315 14.56 -3.88 -21.86
C GLU A 315 13.36 -3.02 -21.45
N THR A 316 12.91 -3.14 -20.18
CA THR A 316 11.84 -2.30 -19.64
C THR A 316 12.19 -0.81 -19.75
N ALA A 317 13.40 -0.44 -19.33
CA ALA A 317 13.85 0.95 -19.38
C ALA A 317 13.84 1.49 -20.82
N ARG A 318 14.39 0.73 -21.78
CA ARG A 318 14.42 1.10 -23.20
C ARG A 318 13.02 1.22 -23.80
N ALA A 319 12.10 0.33 -23.46
CA ALA A 319 10.73 0.38 -23.97
C ALA A 319 9.99 1.63 -23.49
N LEU A 320 10.16 2.02 -22.23
CA LEU A 320 9.54 3.23 -21.66
C LEU A 320 10.19 4.51 -22.22
N GLU A 321 11.51 4.51 -22.40
CA GLU A 321 12.25 5.62 -23.00
C GLU A 321 11.85 5.82 -24.47
N ALA A 322 11.73 4.75 -25.25
CA ALA A 322 11.26 4.80 -26.64
C ALA A 322 9.82 5.33 -26.75
N ALA A 323 9.00 5.15 -25.72
CA ALA A 323 7.66 5.72 -25.62
C ALA A 323 7.63 7.17 -25.11
N GLY A 324 8.79 7.79 -24.88
CA GLY A 324 8.93 9.19 -24.46
C GLY A 324 8.58 9.45 -22.99
N VAL A 325 8.60 8.41 -22.14
CA VAL A 325 8.29 8.55 -20.72
C VAL A 325 9.54 9.00 -19.94
N PRO A 326 9.46 10.07 -19.13
CA PRO A 326 10.58 10.47 -18.27
C PRO A 326 10.91 9.39 -17.23
N LEU A 327 12.20 9.06 -17.10
CA LEU A 327 12.69 8.02 -16.19
C LEU A 327 13.62 8.60 -15.12
N LEU A 328 13.46 8.16 -13.88
CA LEU A 328 14.49 8.27 -12.84
C LEU A 328 15.07 6.88 -12.59
N VAL A 329 16.28 6.64 -13.10
CA VAL A 329 17.00 5.40 -12.83
C VAL A 329 17.96 5.62 -11.65
N LEU A 330 17.70 4.88 -10.57
CA LEU A 330 18.53 4.79 -9.38
C LEU A 330 19.53 3.63 -9.52
N GLU A 331 20.62 3.75 -8.78
CA GLU A 331 21.63 2.70 -8.66
C GLU A 331 22.12 2.70 -7.22
N ILE A 332 21.80 1.65 -6.47
CA ILE A 332 22.04 1.59 -5.03
C ILE A 332 22.90 0.38 -4.68
N ARG A 333 24.20 0.63 -4.47
CA ARG A 333 25.17 -0.42 -4.11
C ARG A 333 25.82 -0.19 -2.74
N SER A 334 25.63 0.99 -2.16
CA SER A 334 26.24 1.42 -0.90
C SER A 334 25.37 2.44 -0.16
N LEU A 335 25.68 2.66 1.11
CA LEU A 335 25.08 3.72 1.94
C LEU A 335 25.37 5.12 1.39
N LYS A 336 26.54 5.30 0.75
CA LYS A 336 26.87 6.55 0.03
C LYS A 336 25.96 6.75 -1.18
N ASP A 337 25.52 5.67 -1.84
CA ASP A 337 24.56 5.76 -2.93
C ASP A 337 23.18 6.13 -2.41
N CYS A 338 22.77 5.61 -1.24
CA CYS A 338 21.55 6.05 -0.57
C CYS A 338 21.53 7.57 -0.31
N LEU A 339 22.63 8.14 0.20
CA LEU A 339 22.76 9.59 0.41
C LEU A 339 22.57 10.39 -0.90
N ARG A 340 23.16 9.93 -2.00
CA ARG A 340 23.00 10.56 -3.32
C ARG A 340 21.58 10.37 -3.86
N ALA A 341 21.00 9.19 -3.66
CA ALA A 341 19.67 8.85 -4.13
C ALA A 341 18.58 9.63 -3.40
N PHE A 342 18.71 9.89 -2.08
CA PHE A 342 17.77 10.78 -1.38
C PHE A 342 17.71 12.18 -2.00
N ARG A 343 18.87 12.75 -2.35
CA ARG A 343 18.93 14.05 -3.05
C ARG A 343 18.30 13.99 -4.44
N ARG A 344 18.70 13.01 -5.25
CA ARG A 344 18.20 12.84 -6.63
C ARG A 344 16.69 12.58 -6.64
N LEU A 345 16.23 11.64 -5.82
CA LEU A 345 14.81 11.31 -5.68
C LEU A 345 14.03 12.52 -5.17
N GLY A 346 14.49 13.16 -4.09
CA GLY A 346 13.86 14.36 -3.52
C GLY A 346 13.72 15.49 -4.54
N ALA A 347 14.76 15.77 -5.34
CA ALA A 347 14.69 16.74 -6.42
C ALA A 347 13.70 16.30 -7.52
N ALA A 348 13.82 15.06 -8.00
CA ALA A 348 13.01 14.52 -9.09
C ALA A 348 11.52 14.48 -8.78
N VAL A 349 11.13 14.23 -7.53
CA VAL A 349 9.71 14.18 -7.10
C VAL A 349 9.18 15.51 -6.56
N GLY A 350 10.00 16.57 -6.59
CA GLY A 350 9.63 17.89 -6.07
C GLY A 350 9.45 17.90 -4.54
N ALA A 351 10.23 17.11 -3.81
CA ALA A 351 10.32 17.08 -2.36
C ALA A 351 11.78 17.16 -1.86
N PRO A 352 12.58 18.16 -2.27
CA PRO A 352 14.00 18.23 -1.94
C PRO A 352 14.26 18.38 -0.44
N GLY A 353 13.32 18.96 0.33
CA GLY A 353 13.40 19.03 1.79
C GLY A 353 13.35 17.65 2.45
N ALA A 354 12.43 16.78 2.01
CA ALA A 354 12.31 15.41 2.52
C ALA A 354 13.56 14.58 2.18
N GLY A 355 14.08 14.72 0.96
CA GLY A 355 15.34 14.10 0.55
C GLY A 355 16.53 14.54 1.42
N ARG A 356 16.71 15.85 1.63
CA ARG A 356 17.77 16.38 2.49
C ARG A 356 17.65 15.93 3.95
N ALA A 357 16.43 15.88 4.48
CA ALA A 357 16.19 15.42 5.84
C ALA A 357 16.63 13.96 6.02
N ARG A 358 16.23 13.06 5.09
CA ARG A 358 16.65 11.65 5.12
C ARG A 358 18.15 11.48 4.90
N GLU A 359 18.75 12.25 4.00
CA GLU A 359 20.20 12.25 3.83
C GLU A 359 20.92 12.63 5.13
N ALA A 360 20.46 13.68 5.82
CA ALA A 360 21.05 14.13 7.07
C ALA A 360 20.89 13.07 8.17
N SER A 361 19.71 12.46 8.30
CA SER A 361 19.46 11.37 9.27
C SER A 361 20.38 10.18 9.04
N LEU A 362 20.48 9.68 7.81
CA LEU A 362 21.38 8.57 7.50
C LEU A 362 22.84 8.96 7.76
N ARG A 363 23.27 10.13 7.31
CA ARG A 363 24.65 10.62 7.49
C ARG A 363 25.06 10.69 8.96
N ALA A 364 24.15 11.06 9.86
CA ALA A 364 24.41 11.10 11.30
C ALA A 364 24.69 9.71 11.91
N LEU A 365 24.23 8.63 11.27
CA LEU A 365 24.47 7.25 11.72
C LEU A 365 25.75 6.65 11.13
N LEU A 366 26.34 7.28 10.11
CA LEU A 366 27.54 6.76 9.46
C LEU A 366 28.79 7.15 10.24
N GLY A 367 29.50 6.15 10.75
CA GLY A 367 30.82 6.26 11.34
C GLY A 367 31.94 5.78 10.40
N PRO A 368 33.21 5.81 10.85
CA PRO A 368 34.32 5.26 10.10
C PRO A 368 34.14 3.77 9.85
N VAL A 369 34.37 3.37 8.59
CA VAL A 369 34.24 1.97 8.17
C VAL A 369 35.36 1.14 8.78
N ARG A 370 35.00 0.08 9.52
CA ARG A 370 35.99 -0.83 10.11
C ARG A 370 36.54 -1.79 9.05
N LYS A 371 37.86 -1.98 9.06
CA LYS A 371 38.55 -2.94 8.16
C LYS A 371 38.55 -4.38 8.68
N LYS A 372 38.22 -4.56 9.96
CA LYS A 372 38.19 -5.84 10.66
C LYS A 372 36.81 -6.00 11.31
N GLY A 373 36.37 -7.24 11.43
CA GLY A 373 35.10 -7.64 12.01
C GLY A 373 34.91 -9.13 11.80
N ARG A 374 33.92 -9.72 12.47
CA ARG A 374 33.54 -11.12 12.24
C ARG A 374 33.13 -11.30 10.79
N ARG A 375 33.60 -12.36 10.13
CA ARG A 375 33.27 -12.70 8.75
C ARG A 375 31.78 -13.03 8.64
N THR A 376 31.04 -12.25 7.86
CA THR A 376 29.58 -12.33 7.79
C THR A 376 29.12 -12.68 6.39
N LEU A 377 28.48 -13.83 6.26
CA LEU A 377 27.80 -14.25 5.04
C LEU A 377 26.32 -13.87 5.16
N THR A 378 25.76 -13.22 4.14
CA THR A 378 24.31 -12.92 4.09
C THR A 378 23.68 -13.65 2.93
N LEU A 379 22.90 -14.69 3.22
CA LEU A 379 22.20 -15.47 2.19
C LEU A 379 20.88 -14.80 1.86
N ILE A 380 20.52 -14.73 0.58
CA ILE A 380 19.30 -14.07 0.10
C ILE A 380 18.40 -15.00 -0.72
N TRP A 381 18.90 -16.16 -1.13
CA TRP A 381 18.16 -17.17 -1.86
C TRP A 381 18.62 -18.59 -1.48
N LYS A 382 17.73 -19.56 -1.70
CA LYS A 382 18.02 -21.00 -1.57
C LYS A 382 17.55 -21.72 -2.82
N ASP A 383 18.27 -22.78 -3.18
CA ASP A 383 18.02 -23.66 -4.33
C ASP A 383 18.18 -22.94 -5.68
N PRO A 384 19.43 -22.56 -6.05
CA PRO A 384 20.69 -22.74 -5.29
C PRO A 384 20.93 -21.62 -4.26
N TRP A 385 21.93 -21.78 -3.39
CA TRP A 385 22.30 -20.70 -2.47
C TRP A 385 22.74 -19.46 -3.24
N MET A 386 22.33 -18.29 -2.76
CA MET A 386 22.82 -17.02 -3.27
C MET A 386 23.07 -16.07 -2.12
N SER A 387 24.16 -15.31 -2.17
CA SER A 387 24.49 -14.34 -1.13
C SER A 387 24.47 -12.89 -1.62
N ALA A 388 24.30 -11.95 -0.69
CA ALA A 388 24.58 -10.54 -0.93
C ALA A 388 26.01 -10.26 -0.46
N GLY A 389 26.98 -10.44 -1.36
CA GLY A 389 28.40 -10.29 -1.09
C GLY A 389 28.93 -8.85 -1.26
N PRO A 390 30.26 -8.66 -1.23
CA PRO A 390 30.89 -7.35 -1.38
C PRO A 390 30.41 -6.58 -2.62
N GLY A 391 30.23 -5.26 -2.47
CA GLY A 391 29.70 -4.41 -3.55
C GLY A 391 28.16 -4.39 -3.64
N THR A 392 27.46 -4.99 -2.68
CA THR A 392 26.01 -4.82 -2.49
C THR A 392 25.70 -3.83 -1.37
N TYR A 393 24.51 -3.25 -1.41
CA TYR A 393 23.98 -2.40 -0.34
C TYR A 393 23.98 -3.13 1.01
N VAL A 394 23.52 -4.39 1.03
CA VAL A 394 23.46 -5.22 2.24
C VAL A 394 24.85 -5.41 2.84
N ALA A 395 25.85 -5.74 2.01
CA ALA A 395 27.23 -5.85 2.47
C ALA A 395 27.77 -4.53 3.04
N ASP A 396 27.36 -3.39 2.49
CA ASP A 396 27.77 -2.08 3.01
C ASP A 396 27.11 -1.76 4.37
N VAL A 397 25.84 -2.13 4.57
CA VAL A 397 25.17 -2.09 5.90
C VAL A 397 25.91 -2.94 6.91
N VAL A 398 26.22 -4.20 6.56
CA VAL A 398 26.98 -5.14 7.39
C VAL A 398 28.34 -4.53 7.77
N ARG A 399 29.05 -3.95 6.80
CA ARG A 399 30.35 -3.32 7.06
C ARG A 399 30.25 -2.09 7.96
N GLN A 400 29.22 -1.26 7.77
CA GLN A 400 28.99 -0.08 8.59
C GLN A 400 28.66 -0.44 10.04
N ALA A 401 28.01 -1.58 10.27
CA ALA A 401 27.74 -2.14 11.59
C ALA A 401 28.99 -2.76 12.27
N GLY A 402 30.13 -2.83 11.59
CA GLY A 402 31.39 -3.34 12.15
C GLY A 402 31.67 -4.82 11.90
N LEU A 403 30.89 -5.45 11.03
CA LEU A 403 31.10 -6.82 10.55
C LEU A 403 31.87 -6.82 9.21
N LEU A 404 32.39 -7.97 8.80
CA LEU A 404 33.13 -8.12 7.55
C LEU A 404 32.33 -8.94 6.54
N PRO A 405 31.63 -8.34 5.55
CA PRO A 405 30.88 -9.10 4.57
C PRO A 405 31.81 -9.98 3.71
N VAL A 406 31.44 -11.25 3.52
CA VAL A 406 32.20 -12.21 2.70
C VAL A 406 31.40 -12.70 1.49
N GLY A 407 32.11 -13.03 0.42
CA GLY A 407 31.56 -13.52 -0.85
C GLY A 407 32.51 -13.16 -2.00
N PRO A 408 32.56 -13.96 -3.07
CA PRO A 408 33.45 -13.72 -4.20
C PRO A 408 33.05 -12.48 -5.03
N GLU A 409 31.76 -12.17 -5.08
CA GLU A 409 31.20 -11.05 -5.85
C GLU A 409 29.87 -10.58 -5.24
N ARG A 410 29.08 -9.78 -5.99
CA ARG A 410 27.87 -9.13 -5.48
C ARG A 410 26.75 -10.13 -5.17
N TYR A 411 26.37 -10.95 -6.15
CA TYR A 411 25.26 -11.92 -6.03
C TYR A 411 25.65 -13.31 -6.55
N PRO A 412 26.68 -13.94 -5.97
CA PRO A 412 27.15 -15.24 -6.44
C PRO A 412 26.12 -16.32 -6.12
N VAL A 413 25.97 -17.26 -7.05
CA VAL A 413 25.41 -18.57 -6.75
C VAL A 413 26.50 -19.37 -6.05
N LEU A 414 26.17 -19.95 -4.89
CA LEU A 414 27.10 -20.70 -4.06
C LEU A 414 26.67 -22.15 -4.02
N ALA A 415 27.62 -23.05 -4.25
CA ALA A 415 27.49 -24.43 -3.87
C ALA A 415 27.72 -24.57 -2.36
N ASP A 416 27.33 -25.73 -1.87
CA ASP A 416 27.53 -26.17 -0.51
C ASP A 416 29.00 -26.07 -0.03
N ALA A 417 29.95 -26.46 -0.88
CA ALA A 417 31.38 -26.37 -0.57
C ALA A 417 31.87 -24.91 -0.49
N ASP A 418 31.25 -23.99 -1.23
CA ASP A 418 31.61 -22.57 -1.20
C ASP A 418 31.23 -21.94 0.14
N LEU A 419 30.12 -22.36 0.75
CA LEU A 419 29.70 -21.88 2.07
C LEU A 419 30.77 -22.15 3.14
N GLU A 420 31.36 -23.34 3.10
CA GLU A 420 32.41 -23.78 4.02
C GLU A 420 33.75 -23.07 3.72
N ALA A 421 34.11 -22.98 2.43
CA ALA A 421 35.32 -22.29 1.98
C ALA A 421 35.33 -20.78 2.33
N LEU A 422 34.15 -20.14 2.37
CA LEU A 422 34.01 -18.76 2.82
C LEU A 422 34.28 -18.57 4.32
N SER A 423 34.27 -19.65 5.11
CA SER A 423 34.56 -19.65 6.56
C SER A 423 33.89 -18.48 7.29
N PRO A 424 32.54 -18.37 7.25
CA PRO A 424 31.83 -17.31 7.95
C PRO A 424 31.81 -17.56 9.46
N GLU A 425 31.89 -16.49 10.24
CA GLU A 425 31.68 -16.49 11.70
C GLU A 425 30.24 -16.09 12.06
N VAL A 426 29.54 -15.42 11.14
CA VAL A 426 28.12 -15.04 11.22
C VAL A 426 27.44 -15.35 9.89
N VAL A 427 26.24 -15.92 9.94
CA VAL A 427 25.38 -16.13 8.77
C VAL A 427 24.04 -15.44 9.01
N LEU A 428 23.72 -14.44 8.19
CA LEU A 428 22.45 -13.73 8.23
C LEU A 428 21.46 -14.36 7.24
N LEU A 429 20.27 -14.66 7.76
CA LEU A 429 19.17 -15.30 7.05
C LEU A 429 17.92 -14.39 7.11
N PRO A 430 17.72 -13.51 6.12
CA PRO A 430 16.60 -12.58 6.10
C PRO A 430 15.26 -13.28 5.83
N SER A 431 14.16 -12.67 6.26
CA SER A 431 12.81 -13.18 5.98
C SER A 431 12.34 -12.98 4.53
N GLU A 432 13.10 -12.25 3.71
CA GLU A 432 12.91 -12.01 2.28
C GLU A 432 14.24 -11.54 1.62
N PRO A 433 14.43 -11.62 0.29
CA PRO A 433 13.45 -12.03 -0.74
C PRO A 433 13.08 -13.52 -0.66
N TYR A 434 13.99 -14.37 -0.17
CA TYR A 434 13.67 -15.74 0.19
C TYR A 434 13.28 -15.85 1.67
N ARG A 435 12.21 -16.59 1.96
CA ARG A 435 11.71 -16.77 3.33
C ARG A 435 12.53 -17.82 4.08
N PHE A 436 13.65 -17.41 4.68
CA PHE A 436 14.41 -18.29 5.56
C PHE A 436 13.62 -18.61 6.85
N THR A 437 13.76 -19.84 7.35
CA THR A 437 13.01 -20.36 8.49
C THR A 437 13.96 -20.96 9.52
N ARG A 438 13.45 -21.31 10.70
CA ARG A 438 14.23 -22.02 11.73
C ARG A 438 14.85 -23.31 11.18
N ARG A 439 14.17 -24.02 10.27
CA ARG A 439 14.72 -25.21 9.62
C ARG A 439 16.01 -24.90 8.86
N HIS A 440 16.03 -23.81 8.07
CA HIS A 440 17.21 -23.39 7.31
C HIS A 440 18.35 -22.94 8.24
N ARG A 441 18.00 -22.24 9.33
CA ARG A 441 18.97 -21.89 10.37
C ARG A 441 19.62 -23.14 10.97
N ASP A 442 18.82 -24.13 11.35
CA ASP A 442 19.31 -25.34 12.01
C ASP A 442 20.13 -26.22 11.04
N GLU A 443 19.76 -26.24 9.76
CA GLU A 443 20.53 -26.84 8.67
C GLU A 443 21.91 -26.22 8.54
N LEU A 444 21.99 -24.89 8.43
CA LEU A 444 23.25 -24.18 8.30
C LEU A 444 24.10 -24.23 9.57
N ALA A 445 23.49 -24.24 10.76
CA ALA A 445 24.20 -24.38 12.02
C ALA A 445 24.88 -25.75 12.15
N ARG A 446 24.26 -26.83 11.62
CA ARG A 446 24.92 -28.14 11.55
C ARG A 446 26.07 -28.17 10.54
N ARG A 447 25.91 -27.47 9.41
CA ARG A 447 26.94 -27.42 8.37
C ARG A 447 28.14 -26.55 8.76
N LEU A 448 27.89 -25.45 9.44
CA LEU A 448 28.87 -24.43 9.81
C LEU A 448 28.92 -24.31 11.35
N PRO A 449 29.44 -25.33 12.06
CA PRO A 449 29.35 -25.40 13.53
C PRO A 449 30.09 -24.25 14.26
N GLY A 450 31.04 -23.58 13.60
CA GLY A 450 31.73 -22.40 14.12
C GLY A 450 31.05 -21.06 13.79
N ALA A 451 29.94 -21.07 13.06
CA ALA A 451 29.24 -19.87 12.63
C ALA A 451 27.96 -19.64 13.43
N GLU A 452 27.71 -18.39 13.81
CA GLU A 452 26.44 -17.99 14.40
C GLU A 452 25.40 -17.73 13.30
N VAL A 453 24.32 -18.52 13.27
CA VAL A 453 23.29 -18.43 12.22
C VAL A 453 22.06 -17.72 12.75
N ILE A 454 21.74 -16.55 12.17
CA ILE A 454 20.77 -15.59 12.72
C ILE A 454 19.66 -15.32 11.70
N LEU A 455 18.41 -15.47 12.13
CA LEU A 455 17.25 -15.00 11.36
C LEU A 455 17.05 -13.50 11.59
N VAL A 456 16.88 -12.74 10.52
CA VAL A 456 16.72 -11.28 10.57
C VAL A 456 15.50 -10.81 9.77
N ASP A 457 14.96 -9.63 10.06
CA ASP A 457 13.92 -9.04 9.22
C ASP A 457 14.54 -8.66 7.86
N GLY A 458 14.08 -9.34 6.81
CA GLY A 458 14.55 -9.13 5.46
C GLY A 458 14.12 -7.81 4.87
N ARG A 459 12.96 -7.26 5.22
CA ARG A 459 12.54 -5.92 4.77
C ARG A 459 13.44 -4.87 5.36
N ALA A 460 13.68 -4.95 6.68
CA ALA A 460 14.61 -4.04 7.34
C ALA A 460 16.01 -4.13 6.69
N LEU A 461 16.52 -5.34 6.43
CA LEU A 461 17.87 -5.51 5.90
C LEU A 461 18.02 -5.16 4.41
N THR A 462 17.04 -5.50 3.56
CA THR A 462 17.20 -5.48 2.09
C THR A 462 16.53 -4.29 1.41
N TRP A 463 15.56 -3.61 2.05
CA TRP A 463 14.92 -2.44 1.48
C TRP A 463 15.77 -1.19 1.70
N TYR A 464 16.62 -0.90 0.73
CA TYR A 464 17.41 0.32 0.71
C TYR A 464 16.53 1.57 0.68
N LEU A 465 17.05 2.68 1.23
CA LEU A 465 16.37 3.97 1.39
C LEU A 465 15.27 3.99 2.46
N SER A 466 14.13 3.32 2.26
CA SER A 466 12.99 3.46 3.19
C SER A 466 13.26 2.90 4.59
N ARG A 467 14.16 1.91 4.69
CA ARG A 467 14.46 1.18 5.93
C ARG A 467 15.95 1.12 6.26
N THR A 468 16.78 1.96 5.65
CA THR A 468 18.24 1.88 5.84
C THR A 468 18.67 2.10 7.29
N GLU A 469 18.03 2.99 8.04
CA GLU A 469 18.35 3.18 9.47
C GLU A 469 17.93 1.98 10.31
N GLU A 470 16.80 1.35 10.00
CA GLU A 470 16.35 0.11 10.64
C GLU A 470 17.35 -1.03 10.36
N ALA A 471 17.86 -1.13 9.12
CA ALA A 471 18.88 -2.07 8.72
C ALA A 471 20.15 -1.92 9.58
N LEU A 472 20.63 -0.68 9.72
CA LEU A 472 21.82 -0.36 10.51
C LEU A 472 21.62 -0.72 11.98
N ALA A 473 20.47 -0.37 12.57
CA ALA A 473 20.15 -0.70 13.95
C ALA A 473 20.08 -2.22 14.17
N GLN A 474 19.39 -2.95 13.28
CA GLN A 474 19.24 -4.40 13.35
C GLN A 474 20.58 -5.12 13.28
N VAL A 475 21.49 -4.71 12.40
CA VAL A 475 22.78 -5.39 12.27
C VAL A 475 23.75 -4.97 13.38
N ALA A 476 23.72 -3.71 13.82
CA ALA A 476 24.54 -3.26 14.95
C ALA A 476 24.22 -4.01 16.24
N SER A 477 22.95 -4.37 16.49
CA SER A 477 22.57 -5.18 17.65
C SER A 477 23.12 -6.61 17.65
N LEU A 478 23.68 -7.08 16.52
CA LEU A 478 24.33 -8.40 16.41
C LEU A 478 25.83 -8.35 16.74
N THR A 479 26.37 -7.14 16.97
CA THR A 479 27.78 -6.92 17.31
C THR A 479 28.04 -6.66 18.79
N LEU A 480 26.95 -6.51 19.55
CA LEU A 480 26.90 -6.44 21.01
C LEU A 480 26.71 -7.85 21.56
#